data_AF-A0A7V3VZ49-F1
#
_entry.id   AF-A0A7V3VZ49-F1
#
_cell.length_a   1.000
_cell.length_b   1.000
_cell.length_c   1.000
_cell.angle_alpha   90.00
_cell.angle_beta   90.00
_cell.angle_gamma   90.00
#
_symmetry.space_group_name_H-M   'P 1'
#
loop_
_entity.id
_entity.type
_entity.pdbx_description
1 polymer ?
#
loop_
_entity_poly.entity_id
_entity_poly.type
_entity_poly.pdbx_seq_one_letter_code
_entity_poly.pdbx_strand_id
1 'polypeptide(L)' 'MEPIVGIDLGTTNSEIALVRDGQPVVFEENGDPILPSVVGLSEEGRLLVGAAAKNQWVLAPERTIKSIKRKMGQDVKVKL' A
#
# COMPACT_ATOMS: atom_id res chain seq x y z
N MET A 1 -0.25 12.24 24.05
CA MET A 1 0.74 11.32 23.44
C MET A 1 0.16 10.93 22.09
N GLU A 2 0.93 11.05 21.01
CA GLU A 2 0.47 10.62 19.69
C GLU A 2 0.49 9.09 19.60
N PRO A 3 -0.48 8.45 18.92
CA PRO A 3 -0.48 7.01 18.75
C PRO A 3 0.72 6.56 17.92
N ILE A 4 1.51 5.63 18.46
CA ILE A 4 2.60 4.96 17.72
C ILE A 4 2.02 3.74 17.03
N VAL A 5 2.29 3.62 15.74
CA VAL A 5 1.87 2.49 14.90
C VAL A 5 3.09 1.72 14.41
N GLY A 6 2.95 0.41 14.27
CA GLY A 6 3.86 -0.44 13.51
C GLY A 6 3.37 -0.52 12.07
N ILE A 7 4.28 -0.33 11.11
CA ILE A 7 4.00 -0.49 9.68
C ILE A 7 4.94 -1.56 9.14
N ASP A 8 4.38 -2.68 8.71
CA ASP A 8 5.09 -3.59 7.82
C ASP A 8 4.87 -3.11 6.38
N LEU A 9 5.89 -2.48 5.83
CA LEU A 9 5.90 -2.10 4.42
C LEU A 9 6.52 -3.26 3.64
N GLY A 10 5.76 -4.19 3.09
CA GLY A 10 6.30 -5.27 2.26
C GLY A 10 6.46 -4.90 0.78
N THR A 11 7.00 -5.83 -0.01
CA THR A 11 7.12 -5.67 -1.47
C THR A 11 5.79 -5.91 -2.18
N THR A 12 5.02 -6.86 -1.65
CA THR A 12 3.77 -7.34 -2.26
C THR A 12 2.56 -6.85 -1.48
N ASN A 13 2.63 -6.95 -0.15
CA ASN A 13 1.59 -6.52 0.76
C ASN A 13 2.18 -5.67 1.88
N SER A 14 1.33 -4.96 2.60
CA SER A 14 1.66 -4.15 3.76
C SER A 14 0.59 -4.31 4.83
N GLU A 15 0.95 -3.99 6.06
CA GLU A 15 0.09 -4.11 7.23
C GLU A 15 0.38 -2.96 8.19
N ILE A 16 -0.62 -2.56 8.96
CA ILE A 16 -0.48 -1.56 10.02
C ILE A 16 -1.17 -2.05 11.29
N ALA A 17 -0.49 -1.87 12.42
CA ALA A 17 -0.99 -2.24 13.73
C ALA A 17 -0.62 -1.20 14.79
N LEU A 18 -1.31 -1.20 15.91
CA LEU A 18 -0.90 -0.49 17.12
C LEU A 18 -1.06 -1.37 18.35
N VAL A 19 -0.46 -0.96 19.47
CA VAL A 19 -0.70 -1.62 20.76
C VAL A 19 -1.81 -0.87 21.51
N ARG A 20 -2.89 -1.57 21.83
CA ARG A 20 -4.00 -1.08 22.66
C ARG A 20 -4.17 -2.04 23.84
N ASP A 21 -4.16 -1.50 25.07
CA ASP A 21 -4.34 -2.28 26.30
C ASP A 21 -3.37 -3.49 26.42
N GLY A 22 -2.12 -3.29 25.98
CA GLY A 22 -1.09 -4.32 25.99
C GLY A 22 -1.23 -5.39 24.91
N GLN A 23 -2.20 -5.26 23.99
CA GLN A 23 -2.44 -6.20 22.89
C GLN A 23 -2.23 -5.54 21.52
N PRO A 24 -1.66 -6.24 20.53
CA PRO A 24 -1.60 -5.73 19.16
C PRO A 24 -3.01 -5.72 18.53
N VAL A 25 -3.36 -4.60 17.90
CA VAL A 25 -4.58 -4.42 17.12
C VAL A 25 -4.18 -4.06 15.70
N VAL A 26 -4.52 -4.92 14.75
CA VAL A 26 -4.29 -4.72 13.31
C VAL A 26 -5.42 -3.89 12.74
N PHE A 27 -5.11 -2.98 11.81
CA PHE A 27 -6.11 -2.24 11.06
C PHE A 27 -6.47 -3.00 9.79
N GLU A 28 -7.75 -2.94 9.43
CA GLU A 28 -8.28 -3.59 8.24
C GLU A 28 -8.79 -2.56 7.24
N GLU A 29 -8.56 -2.80 5.95
CA GLU A 29 -9.22 -2.08 4.86
C GLU A 29 -10.34 -2.96 4.30
N ASN A 30 -11.60 -2.54 4.44
CA ASN A 30 -12.76 -3.32 4.02
C ASN A 30 -12.81 -4.76 4.58
N GLY A 31 -12.32 -4.95 5.82
CA GLY A 31 -12.27 -6.26 6.48
C GLY A 31 -11.07 -7.13 6.11
N ASP A 32 -10.12 -6.63 5.29
CA ASP A 32 -8.86 -7.31 5.01
C ASP A 32 -7.71 -6.64 5.81
N PRO A 33 -7.01 -7.38 6.69
CA PRO A 33 -5.84 -6.85 7.39
C PRO A 33 -4.62 -6.68 6.48
N ILE A 34 -4.65 -7.26 5.27
CA ILE A 34 -3.54 -7.26 4.33
C ILE A 34 -3.81 -6.28 3.19
N LEU A 35 -2.97 -5.24 3.09
CA LEU A 35 -3.06 -4.24 2.04
C LEU A 35 -2.11 -4.55 0.88
N PRO A 36 -2.55 -4.67 -0.39
CA PRO A 36 -1.62 -4.77 -1.51
C PRO A 36 -0.70 -3.55 -1.61
N SER A 37 0.61 -3.77 -1.76
CA SER A 37 1.61 -2.69 -1.94
C SER A 37 1.62 -2.19 -3.39
N VAL A 38 0.50 -1.58 -3.79
CA VAL A 38 0.24 -1.13 -5.15
C VAL A 38 -0.36 0.28 -5.08
N VAL A 39 0.10 1.16 -5.98
CA VAL A 39 -0.45 2.51 -6.16
C VAL A 39 -0.72 2.74 -7.64
N GLY A 40 -1.68 3.58 -7.98
CA GLY A 40 -1.97 3.95 -9.36
C GLY A 40 -2.78 5.24 -9.48
N LEU A 41 -3.07 5.67 -10.70
CA LEU A 41 -3.94 6.82 -10.96
C LEU A 41 -5.22 6.39 -11.68
N SER A 42 -6.38 6.83 -11.19
CA SER A 42 -7.67 6.73 -11.89
C SER A 42 -7.65 7.56 -13.17
N GLU A 43 -8.62 7.35 -14.08
CA GLU A 43 -8.78 8.12 -15.31
C GLU A 43 -8.76 9.63 -15.09
N GLU A 44 -9.40 10.09 -14.02
CA GLU A 44 -9.46 11.51 -13.62
C GLU A 44 -8.23 12.01 -12.85
N GLY A 45 -7.18 11.19 -12.74
CA GLY A 45 -5.93 11.55 -12.07
C GLY A 45 -5.95 11.41 -10.54
N ARG A 46 -6.93 10.71 -9.96
CA ARG A 46 -6.98 10.47 -8.52
C ARG A 46 -6.06 9.33 -8.12
N LEU A 47 -5.40 9.45 -6.98
CA LEU A 47 -4.56 8.38 -6.44
C LEU A 47 -5.43 7.20 -5.99
N LEU A 48 -5.09 6.01 -6.50
CA LEU A 48 -5.61 4.72 -6.07
C LEU A 48 -4.51 4.00 -5.29
N VAL A 49 -4.88 3.31 -4.21
CA VAL A 49 -3.96 2.56 -3.34
C VAL A 49 -4.58 1.19 -3.06
N GLY A 50 -3.74 0.19 -2.77
CA GLY A 50 -4.22 -1.08 -2.23
C GLY A 50 -4.98 -1.91 -3.26
N ALA A 51 -6.12 -2.47 -2.82
CA ALA A 51 -6.96 -3.31 -3.66
C ALA A 51 -7.47 -2.58 -4.91
N ALA A 52 -7.84 -1.30 -4.81
CA ALA A 52 -8.31 -0.52 -5.95
C ALA A 52 -7.23 -0.40 -7.04
N ALA A 53 -6.00 -0.08 -6.65
CA ALA A 53 -4.87 0.01 -7.59
C ALA A 53 -4.52 -1.38 -8.18
N LYS A 54 -4.54 -2.44 -7.36
CA LYS A 54 -4.30 -3.81 -7.81
C LYS A 54 -5.35 -4.28 -8.83
N ASN A 55 -6.62 -3.95 -8.62
CA ASN A 55 -7.70 -4.38 -9.50
C ASN A 55 -7.61 -3.75 -10.89
N GLN A 56 -7.23 -2.46 -10.99
CA GLN A 56 -7.07 -1.82 -12.30
C GLN A 56 -5.81 -2.27 -13.05
N TRP A 57 -4.80 -2.83 -12.37
CA TRP A 57 -3.49 -3.13 -12.96
C TRP A 57 -3.57 -3.97 -14.24
N VAL A 58 -4.54 -4.90 -14.31
CA VAL A 58 -4.74 -5.76 -15.49
C VAL A 58 -5.16 -4.94 -16.72
N LEU A 59 -5.95 -3.88 -16.52
CA LEU A 59 -6.51 -3.05 -17.59
C LEU A 59 -5.66 -1.81 -17.88
N ALA A 60 -5.02 -1.24 -16.86
CA ALA A 60 -4.22 -0.02 -16.93
C ALA A 60 -2.84 -0.19 -16.25
N PRO A 61 -1.99 -1.10 -16.77
CA PRO A 61 -0.69 -1.40 -16.18
C PRO A 61 0.29 -0.20 -16.21
N GLU A 62 0.17 0.68 -17.20
CA GLU A 62 1.00 1.89 -17.37
C GLU A 62 0.69 2.98 -16.34
N ARG A 63 -0.49 2.92 -15.71
CA ARG A 63 -0.95 3.86 -14.67
C ARG A 63 -0.85 3.28 -13.26
N THR A 64 -0.19 2.13 -13.12
CA THR A 64 -0.15 1.38 -11.87
C THR A 64 1.25 0.87 -11.58
N ILE A 65 1.69 1.06 -10.33
CA ILE A 65 3.02 0.66 -9.87
C ILE A 65 2.87 -0.40 -8.78
N LYS A 66 3.64 -1.49 -8.94
CA LYS A 66 3.79 -2.57 -7.95
C LYS A 66 5.26 -2.85 -7.68
N SER A 67 5.54 -3.56 -6.59
CA SER A 67 6.90 -4.01 -6.23
C SER A 67 7.93 -2.89 -6.05
N ILE A 68 7.48 -1.67 -5.76
CA ILE A 68 8.35 -0.49 -5.66
C ILE A 68 9.40 -0.64 -4.56
N LYS A 69 9.10 -1.42 -3.50
CA LYS A 69 10.05 -1.70 -2.42
C LYS A 69 11.36 -2.34 -2.92
N ARG A 70 11.34 -3.08 -4.05
CA ARG A 70 12.56 -3.63 -4.67
C ARG A 70 13.49 -2.59 -5.28
N LYS A 71 13.01 -1.36 -5.47
CA LYS A 71 13.73 -0.23 -6.06
C LYS A 71 14.13 0.82 -5.01
N MET A 72 13.57 0.74 -3.80
CA MET A 72 13.94 1.64 -2.70
C MET A 72 15.43 1.51 -2.39
N GLY A 73 16.09 2.65 -2.20
CA GLY A 73 17.55 2.71 -1.98
C GLY A 73 18.38 2.64 -3.26
N GLN A 74 17.77 2.56 -4.45
CA GLN A 74 18.43 2.70 -5.75
C GLN A 74 18.10 4.07 -6.36
N ASP A 75 18.93 4.54 -7.30
CA ASP A 75 18.62 5.73 -8.12
C ASP A 75 17.65 5.40 -9.26
N VAL A 76 16.49 4.83 -8.90
CA VAL A 76 15.43 4.47 -9.84
C VAL A 76 14.24 5.39 -9.61
N LYS A 77 13.82 6.09 -10.67
CA LYS A 77 12.62 6.94 -10.66
C LYS A 77 11.52 6.25 -11.45
N VAL A 78 10.33 6.21 -10.87
CA VAL A 78 9.11 5.71 -11.51
C VAL A 78 8.15 6.89 -11.67
N LYS A 79 7.35 6.88 -12.74
CA LYS A 79 6.31 7.87 -12.97
C LYS A 79 4.95 7.23 -12.72
N LEU A 80 4.13 7.93 -11.94
CA LEU A 80 2.69 7.71 -11.86
C LEU A 80 1.99 8.66 -12.81
#